data_AF-A0A0G4LUE6-F1
#
_entry.id   AF-A0A0G4LUE6-F1
#
_cell.length_a   1.000
_cell.length_b   1.000
_cell.length_c   1.000
_cell.angle_alpha   90.00
_cell.angle_beta   90.00
_cell.angle_gamma   90.00
#
_symmetry.space_group_name_H-M   'P 1'
#
loop_
_entity.id
_entity.type
_entity.pdbx_description
1 polymer ?
#
loop_
_entity_poly.entity_id
_entity_poly.type
_entity_poly.pdbx_seq_one_letter_code
_entity_poly.pdbx_strand_id
1 'polypeptide(L)'
;MLNCIDNSGAALVECAMVIGRKGAARIGDRIVVVVQKHRGTDNAGSSSANKVKRGDMRHAIVVRTKAKSQRRDGSVVRFDDNACVLINKAGDPLRR
;
A
#
# COMPACT_ATOMS: atom_id res chain seq x y z
N MET A 1 6.37 -0.88 -7.72
CA MET A 1 6.66 -1.14 -6.30
C MET A 1 6.29 0.06 -5.46
N LEU A 2 5.73 -0.18 -4.28
CA LEU A 2 5.39 0.83 -3.27
C LEU A 2 5.96 0.40 -1.92
N ASN A 3 6.47 1.37 -1.15
CA ASN A 3 6.83 1.14 0.24
C ASN A 3 5.57 1.03 1.08
N CYS A 4 5.43 -0.06 1.82
CA CYS A 4 4.39 -0.15 2.83
C CYS A 4 4.88 0.60 4.08
N ILE A 5 4.09 1.55 4.59
CA ILE A 5 4.47 2.41 5.72
C ILE A 5 3.53 2.29 6.92
N ASP A 6 2.82 1.16 7.04
CA ASP A 6 2.04 0.82 8.24
C ASP A 6 2.80 -0.15 9.15
N ASN A 7 2.17 -0.54 10.28
CA ASN A 7 2.73 -1.50 11.25
C ASN A 7 2.29 -2.95 10.99
N SER A 8 1.81 -3.29 9.79
CA SER A 8 1.34 -4.64 9.44
C SER A 8 2.47 -5.67 9.31
N GLY A 9 3.71 -5.20 9.12
CA GLY A 9 4.88 -6.03 8.84
C GLY A 9 5.26 -6.09 7.36
N ALA A 10 4.38 -5.73 6.43
CA ALA A 10 4.78 -5.55 5.03
C ALA A 10 5.81 -4.42 4.89
N ALA A 11 6.85 -4.62 4.09
CA ALA A 11 7.89 -3.63 3.80
C ALA A 11 7.74 -3.05 2.40
N LEU A 12 7.52 -3.93 1.42
CA LEU A 12 7.46 -3.60 0.01
C LEU A 12 6.33 -4.37 -0.64
N VAL A 13 5.55 -3.68 -1.46
CA VAL A 13 4.40 -4.27 -2.15
C VAL A 13 4.38 -3.90 -3.63
N GLU A 14 3.73 -4.73 -4.41
CA GLU A 14 3.49 -4.53 -5.84
C GLU A 14 2.01 -4.26 -6.09
N CYS A 15 1.68 -3.28 -6.93
CA CYS A 15 0.30 -2.98 -7.27
C CYS A 15 -0.19 -3.95 -8.34
N ALA A 16 -1.26 -4.70 -8.03
CA ALA A 16 -1.91 -5.62 -8.95
C ALA A 16 -3.13 -5.00 -9.64
N MET A 17 -3.86 -4.11 -8.95
CA MET A 17 -5.08 -3.49 -9.49
C MET A 17 -5.35 -2.12 -8.87
N VAL A 18 -5.90 -1.19 -9.65
CA VAL A 18 -6.49 0.06 -9.16
C VAL A 18 -8.00 -0.10 -9.08
N ILE A 19 -8.59 0.11 -7.89
CA ILE A 19 -10.03 -0.09 -7.66
C ILE A 19 -10.78 1.20 -8.00
N GLY A 20 -11.90 1.06 -8.74
CA GLY A 20 -12.82 2.17 -9.02
C GLY A 20 -12.31 3.19 -10.02
N ARG A 21 -11.19 2.92 -10.71
CA ARG A 21 -10.57 3.84 -11.66
C ARG A 21 -9.90 3.11 -12.82
N LYS A 22 -9.98 3.71 -14.01
CA LYS A 22 -9.15 3.32 -15.16
C LYS A 22 -7.81 4.06 -15.14
N GLY A 23 -6.72 3.34 -15.40
CA GLY A 23 -5.36 3.89 -15.45
C GLY A 23 -4.66 3.94 -14.08
N ALA A 24 -3.65 4.81 -13.97
CA ALA A 24 -2.77 4.86 -12.80
C ALA A 24 -3.45 5.45 -11.55
N ALA A 25 -3.16 4.88 -10.39
CA ALA A 25 -3.60 5.38 -9.09
C ALA A 25 -2.95 6.73 -8.74
N ARG A 26 -3.68 7.56 -8.00
CA ARG A 26 -3.22 8.80 -7.35
C ARG A 26 -3.24 8.65 -5.83
N ILE A 27 -2.68 9.63 -5.12
CA ILE A 27 -2.80 9.73 -3.66
C ILE A 27 -4.30 9.72 -3.28
N GLY A 28 -4.66 8.85 -2.33
CA GLY A 28 -6.03 8.61 -1.88
C GLY A 28 -6.73 7.43 -2.56
N ASP A 29 -6.25 6.97 -3.71
CA ASP A 29 -6.89 5.86 -4.42
C ASP A 29 -6.65 4.51 -3.72
N ARG A 30 -7.67 3.64 -3.80
CA ARG A 30 -7.61 2.27 -3.31
C ARG A 30 -7.01 1.35 -4.37
N ILE A 31 -6.09 0.50 -3.95
CA ILE A 31 -5.40 -0.47 -4.82
C ILE A 31 -5.40 -1.86 -4.18
N VAL A 32 -5.29 -2.90 -5.02
CA VAL A 32 -4.94 -4.26 -4.59
C VAL A 32 -3.44 -4.42 -4.77
N VAL A 33 -2.78 -4.97 -3.75
CA VAL A 33 -1.34 -5.16 -3.74
C VAL A 33 -0.95 -6.59 -3.37
N VAL A 34 0.19 -7.04 -3.89
CA VAL A 34 0.86 -8.28 -3.49
C VAL A 34 2.07 -7.92 -2.62
N VAL A 35 2.21 -8.57 -1.47
CA VAL A 35 3.33 -8.33 -0.56
C VAL A 35 4.59 -9.00 -1.09
N GLN A 36 5.63 -8.21 -1.37
CA GLN A 36 6.88 -8.71 -1.94
C GLN A 36 7.98 -8.88 -0.88
N LYS A 37 7.99 -8.04 0.15
CA LYS A 37 8.94 -8.12 1.27
C LYS A 37 8.24 -7.89 2.60
N HIS A 38 8.62 -8.67 3.61
CA HIS A 38 8.22 -8.48 5.00
C HIS A 38 9.37 -7.83 5.79
N ARG A 39 9.07 -7.06 6.84
CA ARG A 39 10.07 -6.35 7.68
C ARG A 39 10.73 -7.26 8.72
N GLY A 40 10.09 -8.37 9.08
CA GLY A 40 10.65 -9.42 9.94
C GLY A 40 11.15 -10.63 9.16
N THR A 41 11.45 -11.74 9.83
CA THR A 41 11.93 -12.99 9.19
C THR A 41 10.95 -13.50 8.13
N ASP A 42 11.49 -13.97 7.01
CA ASP A 42 10.74 -14.39 5.81
C ASP A 42 9.79 -15.58 6.05
N ASN A 43 9.85 -16.21 7.23
CA ASN A 43 9.11 -17.42 7.62
C ASN A 43 8.31 -17.22 8.90
N ALA A 44 7.43 -16.22 8.97
CA ALA A 44 6.44 -16.15 10.05
C ALA A 44 5.34 -17.21 9.84
N GLY A 45 5.68 -18.49 10.05
CA GLY A 45 4.81 -19.67 10.04
C GLY A 45 3.83 -19.70 11.22
N SER A 46 3.11 -18.61 11.47
CA SER A 46 2.14 -18.50 12.56
C SER A 46 0.75 -18.25 11.96
N SER A 47 -0.22 -19.01 12.46
CA SER A 47 -1.62 -19.14 12.00
C SER A 47 -2.54 -18.01 12.48
N SER A 48 -2.00 -16.88 12.92
CA SER A 48 -2.81 -15.70 13.24
C SER A 48 -3.30 -15.06 11.94
N ALA A 49 -4.61 -15.02 11.71
CA ALA A 49 -5.24 -14.50 10.49
C ALA A 49 -4.84 -13.06 10.12
N ASN A 50 -4.34 -12.28 11.10
CA ASN A 50 -3.89 -10.89 10.92
C ASN A 50 -2.42 -10.72 10.55
N LYS A 51 -1.59 -11.78 10.51
CA LYS A 51 -0.19 -11.63 10.12
C LYS A 51 -0.06 -11.57 8.60
N VAL A 52 0.49 -10.47 8.11
CA VAL A 52 0.80 -10.27 6.69
C VAL A 52 2.07 -11.05 6.31
N LYS A 53 1.99 -11.85 5.24
CA LYS A 53 3.10 -12.67 4.73
C LYS A 53 3.48 -12.26 3.31
N ARG A 54 4.70 -12.62 2.88
CA ARG A 54 5.10 -12.48 1.48
C ARG A 54 4.17 -13.33 0.60
N GLY A 55 3.72 -12.77 -0.52
CA GLY A 55 2.75 -13.37 -1.42
C GLY A 55 1.29 -13.03 -1.10
N ASP A 56 0.99 -12.47 0.08
CA ASP A 56 -0.38 -12.10 0.43
C ASP A 56 -0.92 -11.01 -0.52
N MET A 57 -2.16 -11.20 -0.99
CA MET A 57 -2.93 -10.15 -1.65
C MET A 57 -3.74 -9.35 -0.61
N ARG A 58 -3.57 -8.02 -0.60
CA ARG A 58 -4.20 -7.11 0.36
C ARG A 58 -4.74 -5.86 -0.35
N HIS A 59 -5.64 -5.15 0.32
CA HIS A 59 -6.06 -3.82 -0.12
C HIS A 59 -5.13 -2.78 0.50
N ALA A 60 -4.91 -1.67 -0.19
CA ALA A 60 -4.11 -0.56 0.31
C ALA A 60 -4.64 0.78 -0.20
N ILE A 61 -4.26 1.86 0.49
CA ILE A 61 -4.45 3.25 0.05
C ILE A 61 -3.10 3.84 -0.31
N VAL A 62 -3.00 4.48 -1.49
CA VAL A 62 -1.80 5.25 -1.87
C VAL A 62 -1.76 6.53 -1.04
N VAL A 63 -0.67 6.76 -0.30
CA VAL A 63 -0.55 7.93 0.58
C VAL A 63 0.49 8.94 0.10
N ARG A 64 1.40 8.53 -0.77
CA ARG A 64 2.37 9.42 -1.41
C ARG A 64 2.89 8.82 -2.72
N THR A 65 3.22 9.70 -3.66
CA THR A 65 3.70 9.35 -5.00
C THR A 65 4.86 10.22 -5.43
N LYS A 66 5.81 9.61 -6.14
CA LYS A 66 6.92 10.31 -6.82
C LYS A 66 6.45 11.11 -8.04
N ALA A 67 5.33 10.72 -8.63
CA ALA A 67 4.67 11.52 -9.65
C ALA A 67 4.22 12.86 -9.05
N LYS A 68 4.37 13.95 -9.81
CA LYS A 68 3.89 15.27 -9.42
C LYS A 68 2.35 15.25 -9.34
N SER A 69 1.79 15.83 -8.29
CA SER A 69 0.36 16.04 -8.13
C SER A 69 0.09 17.51 -7.87
N GLN A 70 -0.80 18.10 -8.65
CA GLN A 70 -1.21 19.49 -8.50
C GLN A 70 -2.45 19.57 -7.60
N ARG A 71 -2.40 20.48 -6.63
CA ARG A 71 -3.52 20.81 -5.74
C ARG A 71 -4.42 21.86 -6.39
N ARG A 72 -5.60 22.08 -5.82
CA ARG A 72 -6.61 23.03 -6.33
C ARG A 72 -6.12 24.48 -6.33
N ASP A 73 -5.23 24.82 -5.40
CA ASP A 73 -4.60 26.14 -5.28
C ASP A 73 -3.45 26.36 -6.30
N GLY A 74 -3.18 25.36 -7.16
CA GLY A 74 -2.10 25.42 -8.14
C GLY A 74 -0.74 24.95 -7.62
N SER A 75 -0.58 24.75 -6.30
CA SER A 75 0.66 24.21 -5.75
C SER A 75 0.91 22.77 -6.20
N VAL A 76 2.18 22.39 -6.37
CA VAL A 76 2.58 21.05 -6.84
C VAL A 76 3.31 20.32 -5.72
N VAL A 77 2.86 19.09 -5.43
CA VAL A 77 3.50 18.19 -4.47
C VAL A 77 4.17 17.04 -5.22
N ARG A 78 5.37 16.69 -4.78
CA ARG A 78 6.11 15.50 -5.21
C ARG A 78 6.85 14.91 -4.01
N PHE A 79 6.83 13.59 -3.89
CA PHE A 79 7.59 12.87 -2.87
C PHE A 79 8.81 12.17 -3.50
N ASP A 80 9.74 11.71 -2.66
CA ASP A 80 10.94 11.02 -3.13
C ASP A 80 10.65 9.59 -3.61
N ASP A 81 9.59 8.97 -3.09
CA ASP A 81 9.17 7.60 -3.35
C ASP A 81 7.64 7.46 -3.47
N ASN A 82 7.20 6.21 -3.69
CA ASN A 82 5.79 5.84 -3.65
C ASN A 82 5.53 5.02 -2.39
N ALA A 83 4.47 5.33 -1.65
CA ALA A 83 4.11 4.56 -0.47
C ALA A 83 2.61 4.34 -0.33
N CYS A 84 2.25 3.28 0.39
CA CYS A 84 0.88 2.91 0.71
C CYS A 84 0.74 2.40 2.15
N VAL A 85 -0.50 2.33 2.61
CA VAL A 85 -0.89 1.69 3.87
C VAL A 85 -1.91 0.60 3.58
N LEU A 86 -1.79 -0.57 4.22
CA LEU A 86 -2.73 -1.66 4.03
C LEU A 86 -4.03 -1.38 4.78
N ILE A 87 -5.13 -1.83 4.20
CA ILE A 87 -6.48 -1.71 4.74
C ILE A 87 -7.23 -3.03 4.59
N ASN A 88 -8.27 -3.22 5.41
CA ASN A 88 -9.24 -4.28 5.20
C ASN A 88 -10.20 -3.92 4.03
N LYS A 89 -11.13 -4.81 3.68
CA LYS A 89 -12.11 -4.55 2.61
C LYS A 89 -13.10 -3.43 2.96
N ALA A 90 -13.42 -3.25 4.24
CA ALA A 90 -14.27 -2.18 4.75
C ALA A 90 -13.62 -0.79 4.59
N GLY A 91 -12.29 -0.74 4.54
CA GLY A 91 -11.52 0.49 4.40
C GLY A 91 -10.74 0.89 5.65
N ASP A 92 -10.87 0.13 6.74
CA ASP A 92 -10.15 0.44 7.98
C ASP A 92 -8.67 0.05 7.85
N PRO A 93 -7.77 0.80 8.49
CA PRO A 93 -6.35 0.46 8.56
C PRO A 93 -6.12 -0.95 9.08
N LEU A 94 -5.26 -1.70 8.39
CA LEU A 94 -4.80 -3.00 8.85
C LEU A 94 -3.80 -2.80 9.99
N ARG A 95 -4.30 -2.67 11.22
CA ARG A 95 -3.48 -2.69 12.43
C ARG A 95 -3.18 -4.15 12.81
N ARG A 96 -2.08 -4.37 13.55
CA ARG A 96 -1.84 -5.67 14.19
C ARG A 96 -2.96 -5.99 15.17
#